data_AF-A0ABD2N476-F1
#
_entry.id   AF-A0ABD2N476-F1
#
_cell.length_a   1.000
_cell.length_b   1.000
_cell.length_c   1.000
_cell.angle_alpha   90.00
_cell.angle_beta   90.00
_cell.angle_gamma   90.00
#
_symmetry.space_group_name_H-M   'P 1'
#
loop_
_entity.id
_entity.type
_entity.pdbx_description
1 polymer ?
#
loop_
_entity_poly.entity_id
_entity_poly.type
_entity_poly.pdbx_seq_one_letter_code
_entity_poly.pdbx_strand_id
1 'polypeptide(L)'
;MSKLNPNFLKTSDLSYEIVLRNIDPPATVEDKRRILKGILAQEGSDRSFIGITDPYDLKDNVNELTESITDISNLVSNFQGSPNNDDYTYFITSDPCIT
;
A
#
# COMPACT_ATOMS: atom_id res chain seq x y z
N MET A 1 22.62 21.67 -15.06
CA MET A 1 22.00 21.82 -13.71
C MET A 1 22.64 20.81 -12.78
N SER A 2 23.09 21.24 -11.60
CA SER A 2 23.59 20.31 -10.57
C SER A 2 22.44 19.40 -10.14
N LYS A 3 22.60 18.08 -10.28
CA LYS A 3 21.58 17.12 -9.85
C LYS A 3 21.59 17.10 -8.32
N LEU A 4 20.53 17.60 -7.70
CA LEU A 4 20.32 17.50 -6.25
C LEU A 4 20.47 16.02 -5.85
N ASN A 5 21.35 15.73 -4.89
CA ASN A 5 21.54 14.36 -4.38
C ASN A 5 20.99 14.28 -2.94
N PRO A 6 19.88 13.56 -2.73
CA PRO A 6 19.24 13.45 -1.42
C PRO A 6 20.14 12.90 -0.32
N ASN A 7 21.22 12.17 -0.64
CA ASN A 7 22.12 11.60 0.39
C ASN A 7 23.00 12.65 1.09
N PHE A 8 23.23 13.81 0.47
CA PHE A 8 24.06 14.88 1.04
C PHE A 8 23.25 15.96 1.77
N LEU A 9 21.92 15.87 1.72
CA LEU A 9 21.03 16.80 2.41
C LEU A 9 20.90 16.45 3.89
N LYS A 10 20.78 17.50 4.71
CA LYS A 10 20.39 17.39 6.12
C LYS A 10 18.91 17.03 6.21
N THR A 11 18.48 16.52 7.36
CA THR A 11 17.08 16.13 7.60
C THR A 11 16.09 17.29 7.41
N SER A 12 16.47 18.51 7.79
CA SER A 12 15.68 19.72 7.57
C SER A 12 15.49 19.98 6.07
N ASP A 13 16.58 19.92 5.32
CA ASP A 13 16.61 20.24 3.89
C ASP A 13 15.85 19.19 3.09
N LEU A 14 15.96 17.92 3.51
CA LEU A 14 15.12 16.84 2.99
C LEU A 14 13.63 17.12 3.17
N SER A 15 13.23 17.61 4.35
CA SER A 15 11.82 17.91 4.64
C SER A 15 11.34 19.11 3.82
N TYR A 16 12.17 20.14 3.71
CA TYR A 16 11.90 21.33 2.92
C TYR A 16 11.67 20.99 1.44
N GLU A 17 12.57 20.21 0.83
CA GLU A 17 12.45 19.81 -0.58
C GLU A 17 11.20 18.97 -0.86
N ILE A 18 10.76 18.14 0.09
CA ILE A 18 9.53 17.34 -0.02
C ILE A 18 8.29 18.24 0.10
N VAL A 19 8.28 19.17 1.06
CA VAL A 19 7.17 20.12 1.26
C VAL A 19 6.98 21.06 0.07
N LEU A 20 8.06 21.52 -0.57
CA LEU A 20 7.99 22.33 -1.80
C LEU A 20 7.20 21.66 -2.93
N ARG A 21 7.06 20.33 -2.87
CA ARG A 21 6.35 19.51 -3.85
C ARG A 21 4.95 19.10 -3.38
N ASN A 22 4.45 19.76 -2.33
CA ASN A 22 3.14 19.52 -1.70
C ASN A 22 2.97 18.06 -1.22
N ILE A 23 4.04 17.47 -0.70
CA ILE A 23 4.00 16.14 -0.08
C ILE A 23 4.33 16.30 1.40
N ASP A 24 3.60 15.58 2.25
CA ASP A 24 3.90 15.53 3.66
C ASP A 24 5.21 14.76 3.91
N PRO A 25 6.19 15.36 4.61
CA PRO A 25 7.47 14.72 4.82
C PRO A 25 7.32 13.55 5.80
N PRO A 26 7.79 12.34 5.46
CA PRO A 26 7.72 11.18 6.35
C PRO A 26 8.58 11.40 7.60
N ALA A 27 8.33 10.65 8.67
CA ALA A 27 9.03 10.85 9.95
C ALA A 27 10.53 10.51 9.88
N THR A 28 10.90 9.43 9.20
CA THR A 28 12.27 8.90 9.19
C THR A 28 13.14 9.57 8.12
N VAL A 29 14.43 9.72 8.40
CA VAL A 29 15.39 10.30 7.44
C VAL A 29 15.51 9.41 6.20
N GLU A 30 15.47 8.09 6.37
CA GLU A 30 15.57 7.12 5.29
C GLU A 30 14.39 7.22 4.32
N ASP A 31 13.16 7.32 4.85
CA ASP A 31 11.98 7.52 4.01
C ASP A 31 12.01 8.87 3.29
N LYS A 32 12.46 9.94 3.96
CA LYS A 32 12.65 11.24 3.29
C LYS A 32 13.61 11.12 2.10
N ARG A 33 14.74 10.42 2.27
CA ARG A 33 15.71 10.19 1.18
C ARG A 33 15.12 9.33 0.06
N ARG A 34 14.37 8.28 0.41
CA ARG A 34 13.73 7.37 -0.55
C ARG A 34 12.71 8.11 -1.41
N ILE A 35 11.80 8.86 -0.77
CA ILE A 35 10.77 9.63 -1.46
C ILE A 35 11.41 10.69 -2.36
N LEU A 36 12.33 11.52 -1.83
CA LEU A 36 12.94 12.58 -2.61
C LEU A 36 13.73 12.05 -3.83
N LYS A 37 14.39 10.88 -3.71
CA LYS A 37 15.03 10.22 -4.87
C LYS A 37 14.02 9.84 -5.95
N GLY A 38 12.87 9.28 -5.55
CA GLY A 38 11.80 8.91 -6.49
C GLY A 38 11.26 10.13 -7.23
N ILE A 39 11.03 11.23 -6.52
CA ILE A 39 10.53 12.48 -7.10
C ILE A 39 11.53 13.05 -8.11
N LEU A 40 12.80 13.20 -7.72
CA LEU A 40 13.84 13.73 -8.60
C LEU A 40 14.06 12.86 -9.86
N ALA A 41 13.87 11.54 -9.73
CA ALA A 41 13.93 10.63 -10.88
C ALA A 41 12.76 10.85 -11.85
N GLN A 42 11.56 11.13 -11.34
CA GLN A 42 10.39 11.46 -12.16
C GLN A 42 10.53 12.85 -12.82
N GLU A 43 10.96 13.86 -12.07
CA GLU A 43 11.23 15.22 -12.59
C GLU A 43 12.29 15.19 -13.71
N GLY A 44 13.33 14.36 -13.55
CA GLY A 44 14.36 14.17 -14.57
C GLY A 44 13.92 13.39 -15.81
N SER A 45 12.69 12.86 -15.84
CA SER A 45 12.14 12.04 -16.93
C SER A 45 11.14 12.80 -17.83
N ASP A 46 11.05 14.13 -17.72
CA ASP A 46 10.09 15.01 -18.43
C ASP A 46 8.61 14.64 -18.24
N ARG A 47 8.30 13.83 -17.22
CA ARG A 47 6.92 13.51 -16.84
C ARG A 47 6.44 14.55 -15.83
N SER A 48 5.25 15.11 -16.07
CA SER A 48 4.55 15.98 -15.13
C SER A 48 4.48 15.31 -13.76
N PHE A 49 5.18 15.86 -12.77
CA PHE A 49 5.08 15.45 -11.39
C PHE A 49 3.84 16.08 -10.77
N ILE A 50 2.73 15.34 -10.76
CA ILE A 50 1.65 15.62 -9.82
C ILE A 50 2.11 14.95 -8.53
N GLY A 51 2.28 15.74 -7.46
CA GLY A 51 2.60 15.21 -6.14
C GLY A 51 1.71 14.01 -5.87
N ILE A 52 2.31 12.84 -5.66
CA ILE A 52 1.58 11.66 -5.21
C ILE A 52 1.19 11.98 -3.77
N THR A 53 0.16 12.80 -3.59
CA THR A 53 -0.70 12.73 -2.43
C THR A 53 -1.30 11.35 -2.54
N ASP A 54 -0.79 10.38 -1.80
CA ASP A 54 -1.38 9.05 -1.73
C ASP A 54 -2.82 9.29 -1.26
N PRO A 55 -3.84 9.22 -2.13
CA PRO A 55 -5.22 9.48 -1.71
C PRO A 55 -5.80 8.24 -1.02
N TYR A 56 -5.03 7.15 -1.01
CA TYR A 56 -5.40 5.88 -0.41
C TYR A 56 -4.68 5.77 0.92
N ASP A 57 -5.46 5.83 2.00
CA ASP A 57 -5.00 5.42 3.32
C ASP A 57 -4.75 3.89 3.29
N LEU A 58 -3.57 3.51 2.79
CA LEU A 58 -3.16 2.12 2.66
C LEU A 58 -3.15 1.39 4.01
N LYS A 59 -3.08 2.13 5.12
CA LYS A 59 -3.15 1.56 6.47
C LYS A 59 -4.53 1.01 6.78
N ASP A 60 -5.58 1.75 6.47
CA ASP A 60 -6.96 1.33 6.72
C ASP A 60 -7.32 0.12 5.87
N ASN A 61 -6.92 0.11 4.60
CA ASN A 61 -7.11 -1.04 3.70
C ASN A 61 -6.38 -2.30 4.20
N VAL A 62 -5.18 -2.17 4.76
CA VAL A 62 -4.41 -3.32 5.30
C VAL A 62 -5.07 -3.86 6.57
N ASN A 63 -5.64 -3.00 7.40
CA ASN A 63 -6.37 -3.42 8.60
C ASN A 63 -7.65 -4.18 8.22
N GLU A 64 -8.46 -3.66 7.30
CA GLU A 64 -9.67 -4.34 6.80
C GLU A 64 -9.34 -5.69 6.13
N LEU A 65 -8.25 -5.75 5.38
CA LEU A 65 -7.74 -7.01 4.80
C LEU A 65 -7.34 -8.02 5.89
N THR A 66 -6.69 -7.55 6.96
CA THR A 66 -6.24 -8.42 8.05
C THR A 66 -7.43 -8.96 8.86
N GLU A 67 -8.45 -8.12 9.08
CA GLU A 67 -9.72 -8.54 9.70
C GLU A 67 -10.44 -9.58 8.84
N SER A 68 -10.59 -9.31 7.54
CA SER A 68 -11.21 -10.25 6.59
C SER A 68 -10.50 -11.61 6.55
N ILE A 69 -9.16 -11.62 6.56
CA ILE A 69 -8.37 -12.86 6.61
C ILE A 69 -8.60 -13.60 7.92
N THR A 70 -8.68 -12.88 9.04
CA THR A 70 -8.92 -13.47 10.36
C THR A 70 -10.31 -14.10 10.43
N ASP A 71 -11.32 -13.42 9.89
CA ASP A 71 -12.69 -13.92 9.84
C ASP A 71 -12.81 -15.16 8.94
N ILE A 72 -12.20 -15.14 7.76
CA ILE A 72 -12.14 -16.33 6.88
C ILE A 72 -11.43 -17.48 7.58
N SER A 73 -10.30 -17.21 8.25
CA SER A 73 -9.55 -18.23 8.99
C SER A 73 -10.38 -18.86 10.09
N ASN A 74 -11.16 -18.05 10.83
CA ASN A 74 -12.08 -18.54 11.85
C ASN A 74 -13.23 -19.36 11.24
N LEU A 75 -13.77 -18.92 10.10
CA LEU A 75 -14.85 -19.60 9.41
C LEU A 75 -14.40 -20.98 8.92
N VAL A 76 -13.20 -21.07 8.34
CA VAL A 76 -12.58 -22.33 7.91
C VAL A 76 -12.20 -23.22 9.10
N SER A 77 -11.63 -22.65 10.16
CA SER A 77 -11.19 -23.42 11.33
C SER A 77 -12.36 -24.03 12.12
N ASN A 78 -13.49 -23.32 12.16
CA ASN A 78 -14.73 -23.81 12.79
C ASN A 78 -15.63 -24.59 11.82
N PHE A 79 -15.22 -24.75 10.56
CA PHE A 79 -15.98 -25.48 9.57
C PHE A 79 -15.97 -26.98 9.87
N GLN A 80 -17.03 -27.48 10.48
CA GLN A 80 -17.31 -28.92 10.59
C GLN A 80 -18.26 -29.33 9.46
N GLY A 81 -17.71 -29.49 8.26
CA GLY A 81 -18.42 -30.08 7.13
C GLY A 81 -18.58 -31.58 7.33
N SER A 82 -19.76 -32.01 7.79
CA SER A 82 -20.22 -33.37 7.52
C SER A 82 -20.83 -33.39 6.10
N PRO A 83 -20.71 -34.48 5.31
CA PRO A 83 -21.34 -34.61 3.99
C PRO A 83 -22.87 -34.38 3.98
N ASN A 84 -23.51 -34.29 5.15
CA ASN A 84 -24.92 -34.03 5.34
C ASN A 84 -25.23 -32.59 5.81
N ASN A 85 -24.27 -31.66 5.76
CA ASN A 85 -24.47 -30.26 6.13
C ASN A 85 -24.85 -29.44 4.88
N ASP A 86 -25.98 -28.74 4.92
CA ASP A 86 -26.50 -27.95 3.80
C ASP A 86 -25.53 -26.84 3.38
N ASP A 87 -24.78 -26.26 4.32
CA ASP A 87 -23.74 -25.26 4.05
C ASP A 87 -22.58 -25.85 3.24
N TYR A 88 -22.18 -27.09 3.54
CA TYR A 88 -21.16 -27.82 2.75
C TYR A 88 -21.63 -27.99 1.31
N THR A 89 -22.89 -28.40 1.10
CA THR A 89 -23.45 -28.61 -0.24
C THR A 89 -23.51 -27.33 -1.06
N TYR A 90 -23.85 -26.20 -0.43
CA TYR A 90 -23.87 -24.89 -1.09
C TYR A 90 -22.47 -24.48 -1.60
N PHE A 91 -21.42 -24.63 -0.78
CA PHE A 91 -20.06 -24.18 -1.13
C PHE A 91 -19.38 -24.98 -2.25
N ILE A 92 -19.69 -26.26 -2.44
CA ILE A 92 -19.09 -27.11 -3.50
C ILE A 92 -19.93 -27.20 -4.78
N THR A 93 -21.25 -26.95 -4.72
CA THR A 93 -22.11 -27.00 -5.92
C THR A 93 -22.18 -25.67 -6.67
N SER A 94 -21.80 -24.57 -6.03
CA SER A 94 -21.71 -23.26 -6.67
C SER A 94 -20.43 -23.04 -7.49
N ASP A 95 -19.67 -24.10 -7.78
CA ASP A 95 -18.49 -24.02 -8.66
C ASP A 95 -18.95 -23.81 -10.13
N PRO A 96 -18.72 -22.62 -10.73
CA PRO A 96 -19.20 -22.30 -12.08
C PRO A 96 -18.45 -23.07 -13.19
N CYS A 97 -17.50 -23.92 -12.83
CA CYS A 97 -16.68 -24.69 -13.77
C CYS A 97 -17.18 -26.12 -14.04
N ILE A 98 -18.29 -26.55 -13.43
CA ILE A 98 -18.89 -27.87 -13.70
C ILE A 98 -20.29 -27.70 -14.32
N THR A 99 -20.31 -27.33 -15.60
CA THR A 99 -21.42 -27.62 -16.53
C THR A 99 -20.87 -28.12 -17.84
#